data_AF-A0A7R9UG55-F1
#
_entry.id   AF-A0A7R9UG55-F1
#
_cell.length_a   1.000
_cell.length_b   1.000
_cell.length_c   1.000
_cell.angle_alpha   90.00
_cell.angle_beta   90.00
_cell.angle_gamma   90.00
#
_symmetry.space_group_name_H-M   'P 1'
#
loop_
_entity.id
_entity.type
_entity.pdbx_description
1 polymer ?
#
loop_
_entity_poly.entity_id
_entity_poly.type
_entity_poly.pdbx_seq_one_letter_code
_entity_poly.pdbx_strand_id
1 'polypeptide(L)'
;ILGDSSLRSHHGNVIQAIMFIFKSLGLRGVQFLDKVMTRILEVAPTSDANLRESILQQLASLAAIMQHHLKRYIPRLFKLLSTYWHEHLEQILALVEELALHCQDDFMTFVPALLPLLLSSLSPASINDDRPGDHRLALLLRSTATLRPVLKDYLTLIIPALTALLDFIRDVPLDAPA
;
A
#
# COMPACT_ATOMS: atom_id res chain seq x y z
N ILE A 1 -11.06 -1.46 24.10
CA ILE A 1 -11.17 -2.39 22.94
C ILE A 1 -9.94 -2.29 22.04
N LEU A 2 -9.88 -1.46 20.98
CA LEU A 2 -8.69 -1.40 20.07
C LEU A 2 -7.36 -1.04 20.76
N GLY A 3 -7.40 -0.40 21.92
CA GLY A 3 -6.21 -0.05 22.71
C GLY A 3 -5.87 -1.02 23.83
N ASP A 4 -6.56 -2.14 23.92
CA ASP A 4 -6.44 -3.08 25.00
C ASP A 4 -5.67 -4.31 24.53
N SER A 5 -4.42 -4.45 24.98
CA SER A 5 -3.54 -5.56 24.63
C SER A 5 -4.09 -6.93 25.06
N SER A 6 -5.10 -6.98 25.93
CA SER A 6 -5.78 -8.23 26.32
C SER A 6 -6.80 -8.71 25.28
N LEU A 7 -7.28 -7.83 24.39
CA LEU A 7 -8.34 -8.12 23.40
C LEU A 7 -7.79 -8.31 21.97
N ARG A 8 -6.52 -8.72 21.84
CA ARG A 8 -5.83 -8.88 20.54
C ARG A 8 -6.56 -9.80 19.56
N SER A 9 -7.10 -10.91 20.05
CA SER A 9 -7.95 -11.85 19.28
C SER A 9 -9.20 -11.20 18.66
N HIS A 10 -9.66 -10.08 19.20
CA HIS A 10 -10.86 -9.37 18.73
C HIS A 10 -10.55 -8.14 17.88
N HIS A 11 -9.28 -7.71 17.77
CA HIS A 11 -8.93 -6.50 16.99
C HIS A 11 -9.36 -6.62 15.52
N GLY A 12 -9.13 -7.79 14.88
CA GLY A 12 -9.60 -8.04 13.50
C GLY A 12 -11.11 -7.84 13.33
N ASN A 13 -11.92 -8.49 14.18
CA ASN A 13 -13.38 -8.38 14.15
C ASN A 13 -13.86 -6.93 14.39
N VAL A 14 -13.19 -6.20 15.28
CA VAL A 14 -13.53 -4.79 15.59
C VAL A 14 -13.19 -3.87 14.43
N ILE A 15 -12.03 -4.06 13.77
CA ILE A 15 -11.67 -3.30 12.57
C ILE A 15 -12.67 -3.60 11.45
N GLN A 16 -12.99 -4.87 11.20
CA GLN A 16 -14.01 -5.27 10.21
C GLN A 16 -15.37 -4.62 10.48
N ALA A 17 -15.84 -4.59 11.73
CA ALA A 17 -17.10 -3.95 12.10
C ALA A 17 -17.07 -2.42 11.89
N ILE A 18 -15.98 -1.75 12.26
CA ILE A 18 -15.78 -0.32 11.98
C ILE A 18 -15.83 -0.06 10.47
N MET A 19 -15.16 -0.89 9.69
CA MET A 19 -15.09 -0.73 8.24
C MET A 19 -16.42 -1.04 7.54
N PHE A 20 -17.22 -1.96 8.07
CA PHE A 20 -18.61 -2.15 7.65
C PHE A 20 -19.44 -0.88 7.89
N ILE A 21 -19.30 -0.23 9.07
CA ILE A 21 -19.97 1.04 9.37
C ILE A 21 -19.55 2.14 8.38
N PHE A 22 -18.26 2.29 8.06
CA PHE A 22 -17.81 3.26 7.04
C PHE A 22 -18.36 2.95 5.65
N LYS A 23 -18.39 1.68 5.24
CA LYS A 23 -19.02 1.26 3.97
C LYS A 23 -20.52 1.59 3.93
N SER A 24 -21.25 1.45 5.04
CA SER A 24 -22.68 1.78 5.12
C SER A 24 -22.98 3.29 5.21
N LEU A 25 -22.12 4.05 5.90
CA LEU A 25 -22.31 5.50 6.07
C LEU A 25 -21.82 6.31 4.85
N GLY A 26 -20.79 5.83 4.16
CA GLY A 26 -20.05 6.62 3.18
C GLY A 26 -19.45 7.88 3.82
N LEU A 27 -19.44 8.99 3.08
CA LEU A 27 -18.93 10.29 3.55
C LEU A 27 -19.63 10.83 4.83
N ARG A 28 -20.80 10.32 5.20
CA ARG A 28 -21.44 10.64 6.50
C ARG A 28 -20.60 10.16 7.70
N GLY A 29 -19.68 9.21 7.48
CA GLY A 29 -18.74 8.72 8.49
C GLY A 29 -17.61 9.69 8.83
N VAL A 30 -17.41 10.78 8.09
CA VAL A 30 -16.27 11.70 8.26
C VAL A 30 -16.16 12.28 9.67
N GLN A 31 -17.28 12.49 10.37
CA GLN A 31 -17.29 12.95 11.78
C GLN A 31 -16.63 11.96 12.76
N PHE A 32 -16.52 10.68 12.39
CA PHE A 32 -15.85 9.65 13.19
C PHE A 32 -14.41 9.35 12.72
N LEU A 33 -14.03 9.84 11.54
CA LEU A 33 -12.79 9.51 10.85
C LEU A 33 -11.55 9.81 11.69
N ASP A 34 -11.51 10.95 12.38
CA ASP A 34 -10.34 11.38 13.17
C ASP A 34 -10.05 10.45 14.35
N LYS A 35 -11.09 10.01 15.05
CA LYS A 35 -10.99 9.02 16.13
C LYS A 35 -10.50 7.66 15.62
N VAL A 36 -10.98 7.24 14.46
CA VAL A 36 -10.64 5.93 13.86
C VAL A 36 -9.23 5.93 13.27
N MET A 37 -8.86 6.95 12.49
CA MET A 37 -7.53 7.09 11.91
C MET A 37 -6.45 7.20 13.00
N THR A 38 -6.69 8.00 14.04
CA THR A 38 -5.75 8.12 15.17
C THR A 38 -5.50 6.77 15.82
N ARG A 39 -6.56 6.01 16.12
CA ARG A 39 -6.43 4.69 16.76
C ARG A 39 -5.78 3.64 15.86
N ILE A 40 -6.13 3.58 14.57
CA ILE A 40 -5.51 2.65 13.61
C ILE A 40 -4.01 2.94 13.47
N LEU A 41 -3.63 4.21 13.31
CA LEU A 41 -2.22 4.62 13.16
C LEU A 41 -1.37 4.46 14.43
N GLU A 42 -1.98 4.27 15.59
CA GLU A 42 -1.31 3.92 16.86
C GLU A 42 -1.15 2.40 17.04
N VAL A 43 -2.13 1.62 16.56
CA VAL A 43 -2.14 0.16 16.71
C VAL A 43 -1.27 -0.53 15.64
N ALA A 44 -1.25 -0.02 14.40
CA ALA A 44 -0.52 -0.66 13.29
C ALA A 44 0.96 -0.98 13.58
N PRO A 45 1.77 -0.08 14.19
CA PRO A 45 3.17 -0.38 14.47
C PRO A 45 3.40 -1.37 15.63
N THR A 46 2.40 -1.57 16.50
CA THR A 46 2.47 -2.46 17.67
C THR A 46 1.74 -3.79 17.45
N SER A 47 1.20 -3.99 16.24
CA SER A 47 0.51 -5.20 15.81
C SER A 47 1.47 -6.27 15.30
N ASP A 48 1.07 -7.53 15.47
CA ASP A 48 1.64 -8.69 14.76
C ASP A 48 1.37 -8.59 13.24
N ALA A 49 2.09 -9.39 12.45
CA ALA A 49 2.04 -9.33 10.99
C ALA A 49 0.63 -9.54 10.42
N ASN A 50 -0.13 -10.51 10.93
CA ASN A 50 -1.47 -10.83 10.42
C ASN A 50 -2.47 -9.68 10.70
N LEU A 51 -2.43 -9.12 11.92
CA LEU A 51 -3.25 -7.96 12.26
C LEU A 51 -2.82 -6.71 11.47
N ARG A 52 -1.51 -6.53 11.24
CA ARG A 52 -0.98 -5.40 10.46
C ARG A 52 -1.38 -5.46 8.99
N GLU A 53 -1.33 -6.65 8.39
CA GLU A 53 -1.83 -6.91 7.04
C GLU A 53 -3.31 -6.51 6.93
N SER A 54 -4.13 -6.98 7.87
CA SER A 54 -5.55 -6.64 7.94
C SER A 54 -5.76 -5.13 8.10
N ILE A 55 -4.97 -4.46 8.95
CA ILE A 55 -5.02 -2.99 9.11
C ILE A 55 -4.71 -2.27 7.79
N LEU A 56 -3.66 -2.69 7.05
CA LEU A 56 -3.26 -2.05 5.80
C LEU A 56 -4.33 -2.24 4.71
N GLN A 57 -4.89 -3.43 4.57
CA GLN A 57 -6.00 -3.71 3.65
C GLN A 57 -7.25 -2.87 3.96
N GLN A 58 -7.54 -2.66 5.25
CA GLN A 58 -8.67 -1.85 5.69
C GLN A 58 -8.39 -0.35 5.56
N LEU A 59 -7.14 0.11 5.68
CA LEU A 59 -6.72 1.47 5.35
C LEU A 59 -6.91 1.77 3.86
N ALA A 60 -6.56 0.84 2.96
CA ALA A 60 -6.84 0.99 1.53
C ALA A 60 -8.35 1.10 1.25
N SER A 61 -9.14 0.20 1.85
CA SER A 61 -10.62 0.27 1.80
C SER A 61 -11.16 1.58 2.35
N LEU A 62 -10.55 2.16 3.39
CA LEU A 62 -10.99 3.43 3.97
C LEU A 62 -10.61 4.62 3.08
N ALA A 63 -9.47 4.55 2.38
CA ALA A 63 -9.05 5.55 1.41
C ALA A 63 -10.03 5.65 0.22
N ALA A 64 -10.49 4.51 -0.31
CA ALA A 64 -11.52 4.47 -1.34
C ALA A 64 -12.83 5.17 -0.92
N ILE A 65 -13.25 5.02 0.35
CA ILE A 65 -14.52 5.58 0.86
C ILE A 65 -14.39 7.04 1.29
N MET A 66 -13.25 7.43 1.89
CA MET A 66 -13.05 8.74 2.51
C MET A 66 -12.31 9.74 1.60
N GLN A 67 -11.58 9.25 0.60
CA GLN A 67 -10.95 10.06 -0.45
C GLN A 67 -10.13 11.24 0.13
N HIS A 68 -10.34 12.46 -0.37
CA HIS A 68 -9.69 13.69 0.09
C HIS A 68 -9.74 13.94 1.62
N HIS A 69 -10.68 13.35 2.36
CA HIS A 69 -10.72 13.50 3.82
C HIS A 69 -9.53 12.83 4.53
N LEU A 70 -8.81 11.93 3.85
CA LEU A 70 -7.58 11.33 4.38
C LEU A 70 -6.32 12.21 4.26
N LYS A 71 -6.34 13.31 3.50
CA LYS A 71 -5.12 14.06 3.15
C LYS A 71 -4.22 14.43 4.34
N ARG A 72 -4.82 14.86 5.46
CA ARG A 72 -4.13 15.21 6.71
C ARG A 72 -3.39 14.04 7.38
N TYR A 73 -3.72 12.80 7.05
CA TYR A 73 -3.06 11.60 7.57
C TYR A 73 -2.00 11.05 6.62
N ILE A 74 -1.88 11.54 5.39
CA ILE A 74 -0.88 11.08 4.41
C ILE A 74 0.54 11.05 5.00
N PRO A 75 1.04 12.06 5.76
CA PRO A 75 2.38 11.97 6.34
C PRO A 75 2.56 10.78 7.31
N ARG A 76 1.51 10.42 8.08
CA ARG A 76 1.53 9.27 9.00
C ARG A 76 1.36 7.95 8.27
N LEU A 77 0.51 7.90 7.24
CA LEU A 77 0.33 6.75 6.36
C LEU A 77 1.62 6.47 5.57
N PHE A 78 2.32 7.51 5.12
CA PHE A 78 3.58 7.39 4.40
C PHE A 78 4.69 6.82 5.29
N LYS A 79 4.78 7.26 6.56
CA LYS A 79 5.68 6.62 7.52
C LYS A 79 5.39 5.12 7.70
N LEU A 80 4.10 4.75 7.76
CA LEU A 80 3.69 3.36 7.92
C LEU A 80 4.05 2.52 6.68
N LEU A 81 3.73 3.01 5.48
CA LEU A 81 4.01 2.27 4.24
C LEU A 81 5.51 2.13 3.98
N SER A 82 6.34 3.15 4.23
CA SER A 82 7.79 3.03 4.05
C SER A 82 8.44 2.05 5.04
N THR A 83 7.86 1.88 6.24
CA THR A 83 8.38 0.96 7.25
C THR A 83 8.07 -0.50 6.89
N TYR A 84 6.88 -0.77 6.33
CA TYR A 84 6.40 -2.14 6.09
C TYR A 84 6.36 -2.54 4.61
N TRP A 85 6.95 -1.74 3.72
CA TRP A 85 6.91 -1.88 2.26
C TRP A 85 7.20 -3.30 1.76
N HIS A 86 8.27 -3.91 2.27
CA HIS A 86 8.70 -5.25 1.83
C HIS A 86 7.88 -6.38 2.48
N GLU A 87 7.34 -6.18 3.68
CA GLU A 87 6.55 -7.19 4.43
C GLU A 87 5.11 -7.30 3.94
N HIS A 88 4.48 -6.18 3.53
CA HIS A 88 3.06 -6.11 3.18
C HIS A 88 2.84 -5.35 1.85
N LEU A 89 3.64 -5.70 0.84
CA LEU A 89 3.70 -4.97 -0.43
C LEU A 89 2.33 -4.84 -1.11
N GLU A 90 1.54 -5.92 -1.19
CA GLU A 90 0.24 -5.91 -1.88
C GLU A 90 -0.74 -4.92 -1.23
N GLN A 91 -0.88 -4.98 0.09
CA GLN A 91 -1.79 -4.14 0.87
C GLN A 91 -1.33 -2.68 0.86
N ILE A 92 -0.02 -2.45 0.80
CA ILE A 92 0.59 -1.13 0.67
C ILE A 92 0.40 -0.55 -0.73
N LEU A 93 0.59 -1.34 -1.79
CA LEU A 93 0.34 -0.91 -3.17
C LEU A 93 -1.13 -0.51 -3.33
N ALA A 94 -2.08 -1.30 -2.83
CA ALA A 94 -3.50 -0.94 -2.86
C ALA A 94 -3.79 0.38 -2.12
N LEU A 95 -3.20 0.61 -0.94
CA LEU A 95 -3.33 1.88 -0.22
C LEU A 95 -2.70 3.05 -1.00
N VAL A 96 -1.55 2.83 -1.63
CA VAL A 96 -0.84 3.82 -2.45
C VAL A 96 -1.63 4.17 -3.72
N GLU A 97 -2.23 3.18 -4.40
CA GLU A 97 -3.13 3.40 -5.54
C GLU A 97 -4.32 4.30 -5.13
N GLU A 98 -4.98 4.00 -4.01
CA GLU A 98 -6.13 4.76 -3.51
C GLU A 98 -5.78 6.18 -3.08
N LEU A 99 -4.64 6.37 -2.40
CA LEU A 99 -4.15 7.70 -2.01
C LEU A 99 -3.70 8.53 -3.22
N ALA A 100 -3.02 7.91 -4.19
CA ALA A 100 -2.64 8.59 -5.42
C ALA A 100 -3.83 8.94 -6.29
N LEU A 101 -4.88 8.10 -6.35
CA LEU A 101 -6.09 8.40 -7.09
C LEU A 101 -6.86 9.58 -6.47
N HIS A 102 -7.07 9.54 -5.14
CA HIS A 102 -7.98 10.45 -4.44
C HIS A 102 -7.30 11.65 -3.75
N CYS A 103 -5.97 11.72 -3.66
CA CYS A 103 -5.24 12.79 -2.98
C CYS A 103 -3.99 13.24 -3.77
N GLN A 104 -4.09 13.36 -5.10
CA GLN A 104 -2.96 13.61 -6.01
C GLN A 104 -1.97 14.69 -5.54
N ASP A 105 -2.45 15.90 -5.24
CA ASP A 105 -1.58 17.05 -4.90
C ASP A 105 -0.78 16.82 -3.60
N ASP A 106 -1.46 16.37 -2.54
CA ASP A 106 -0.82 16.03 -1.26
C ASP A 106 0.13 14.82 -1.42
N PHE A 107 -0.24 13.83 -2.24
CA PHE A 107 0.54 12.61 -2.48
C PHE A 107 1.80 12.86 -3.32
N MET A 108 1.74 13.76 -4.31
CA MET A 108 2.87 14.16 -5.16
C MET A 108 4.10 14.61 -4.35
N THR A 109 3.87 15.23 -3.19
CA THR A 109 4.92 15.64 -2.25
C THR A 109 5.75 14.45 -1.71
N PHE A 110 5.17 13.25 -1.68
CA PHE A 110 5.80 12.03 -1.17
C PHE A 110 6.36 11.10 -2.27
N VAL A 111 6.05 11.37 -3.55
CA VAL A 111 6.56 10.58 -4.68
C VAL A 111 8.10 10.46 -4.70
N PRO A 112 8.91 11.50 -4.39
CA PRO A 112 10.37 11.37 -4.32
C PRO A 112 10.86 10.32 -3.31
N ALA A 113 10.13 10.11 -2.22
CA ALA A 113 10.46 9.11 -1.20
C ALA A 113 9.89 7.72 -1.52
N LEU A 114 8.82 7.65 -2.31
CA LEU A 114 8.24 6.39 -2.79
C LEU A 114 9.06 5.77 -3.93
N LEU A 115 9.60 6.63 -4.81
CA LEU A 115 10.25 6.19 -6.04
C LEU A 115 11.40 5.19 -5.80
N PRO A 116 12.32 5.36 -4.82
CA PRO A 116 13.34 4.35 -4.52
C PRO A 116 12.77 2.99 -4.05
N LEU A 117 11.63 2.99 -3.34
CA LEU A 117 10.97 1.75 -2.87
C LEU A 117 10.32 1.00 -4.04
N LEU A 118 9.70 1.73 -4.96
CA LEU A 118 9.12 1.18 -6.18
C LEU A 118 10.21 0.64 -7.11
N LEU A 119 11.29 1.41 -7.34
CA LEU A 119 12.42 0.99 -8.17
C LEU A 119 13.18 -0.20 -7.58
N SER A 120 13.38 -0.26 -6.26
CA SER A 120 14.04 -1.42 -5.63
C SER A 120 13.20 -2.71 -5.76
N SER A 121 11.88 -2.58 -5.74
CA SER A 121 10.94 -3.71 -5.89
C SER A 121 10.81 -4.19 -7.34
N LEU A 122 11.08 -3.32 -8.32
CA LEU A 122 11.18 -3.65 -9.74
C LEU A 122 12.58 -4.16 -10.15
N SER A 123 13.58 -4.11 -9.26
CA SER A 123 14.92 -4.61 -9.58
C SER A 123 14.92 -6.14 -9.77
N PRO A 124 15.60 -6.70 -10.79
CA PRO A 124 15.76 -8.14 -10.98
C PRO A 124 16.23 -8.89 -9.72
N ALA A 125 17.06 -8.26 -8.89
CA ALA A 125 17.53 -8.81 -7.63
C ALA A 125 16.40 -9.09 -6.62
N SER A 126 15.28 -8.37 -6.69
CA SER A 126 14.10 -8.60 -5.84
C SER A 126 13.15 -9.67 -6.39
N ILE A 127 13.37 -10.18 -7.61
CA ILE A 127 12.48 -11.15 -8.28
C ILE A 127 12.99 -12.59 -8.07
N ASN A 128 14.31 -12.78 -7.93
CA ASN A 128 14.94 -14.10 -7.82
C ASN A 128 14.68 -14.86 -6.50
N ASP A 129 14.29 -14.15 -5.44
CA ASP A 129 14.23 -14.71 -4.07
C ASP A 129 12.92 -15.48 -3.80
N ASP A 130 11.92 -15.37 -4.68
CA ASP A 130 10.56 -15.83 -4.40
C ASP A 130 9.92 -16.53 -5.61
N ARG A 131 9.57 -17.81 -5.47
CA ARG A 131 8.96 -18.63 -6.54
C ARG A 131 7.46 -18.35 -6.87
N PRO A 132 6.78 -17.30 -6.35
CA PRO A 132 5.57 -16.74 -6.95
C PRO A 132 5.82 -15.37 -7.63
N GLY A 133 6.99 -15.17 -8.24
CA GLY A 133 7.42 -13.92 -8.88
C GLY A 133 6.39 -13.28 -9.83
N ASP A 134 5.64 -14.08 -10.60
CA ASP A 134 4.64 -13.60 -11.56
C ASP A 134 3.55 -12.72 -10.92
N HIS A 135 3.01 -13.12 -9.77
CA HIS A 135 1.90 -12.38 -9.14
C HIS A 135 2.39 -11.06 -8.55
N ARG A 136 3.51 -11.11 -7.81
CA ARG A 136 4.14 -9.92 -7.20
C ARG A 136 4.57 -8.91 -8.28
N LEU A 137 5.13 -9.40 -9.39
CA LEU A 137 5.49 -8.56 -10.53
C LEU A 137 4.24 -7.97 -11.21
N ALA A 138 3.21 -8.77 -11.48
CA ALA A 138 1.98 -8.28 -12.10
C ALA A 138 1.30 -7.20 -11.25
N LEU A 139 1.30 -7.34 -9.92
CA LEU A 139 0.85 -6.30 -8.98
C LEU A 139 1.69 -5.01 -9.12
N LEU A 140 3.03 -5.11 -9.06
CA LEU A 140 3.93 -3.96 -9.20
C LEU A 140 3.76 -3.22 -10.54
N LEU A 141 3.65 -3.96 -11.66
CA LEU A 141 3.44 -3.40 -12.99
C LEU A 141 2.05 -2.74 -13.10
N ARG A 142 1.00 -3.37 -12.58
CA ARG A 142 -0.35 -2.79 -12.52
C ARG A 142 -0.33 -1.50 -11.72
N SER A 143 0.22 -1.51 -10.51
CA SER A 143 0.26 -0.33 -9.65
C SER A 143 1.13 0.78 -10.23
N THR A 144 2.25 0.46 -10.90
CA THR A 144 3.05 1.45 -11.64
C THR A 144 2.24 2.09 -12.77
N ALA A 145 1.36 1.33 -13.44
CA ALA A 145 0.44 1.87 -14.44
C ALA A 145 -0.67 2.75 -13.82
N THR A 146 -1.27 2.33 -12.69
CA THR A 146 -2.26 3.13 -11.93
C THR A 146 -1.65 4.46 -11.46
N LEU A 147 -0.41 4.44 -10.98
CA LEU A 147 0.33 5.60 -10.48
C LEU A 147 0.87 6.53 -11.58
N ARG A 148 0.71 6.20 -12.87
CA ARG A 148 1.18 7.02 -14.00
C ARG A 148 0.85 8.52 -13.88
N PRO A 149 -0.34 8.97 -13.41
CA PRO A 149 -0.64 10.40 -13.29
C PRO A 149 0.30 11.13 -12.31
N VAL A 150 0.58 10.53 -11.15
CA VAL A 150 1.46 11.12 -10.11
C VAL A 150 2.95 10.85 -10.37
N LEU A 151 3.28 9.86 -11.21
CA LEU A 151 4.65 9.52 -11.60
C LEU A 151 5.12 10.21 -12.89
N LYS A 152 4.27 11.04 -13.53
CA LYS A 152 4.53 11.65 -14.85
C LYS A 152 5.90 12.32 -14.96
N ASP A 153 6.29 13.11 -13.97
CA ASP A 153 7.54 13.87 -13.97
C ASP A 153 8.77 13.00 -13.63
N TYR A 154 8.55 11.76 -13.21
CA TYR A 154 9.57 10.76 -12.84
C TYR A 154 9.66 9.59 -13.83
N LEU A 155 8.89 9.62 -14.93
CA LEU A 155 8.87 8.55 -15.94
C LEU A 155 10.26 8.26 -16.53
N THR A 156 11.12 9.28 -16.64
CA THR A 156 12.52 9.14 -17.11
C THR A 156 13.37 8.25 -16.21
N LEU A 157 13.01 8.09 -14.94
CA LEU A 157 13.69 7.21 -13.97
C LEU A 157 13.05 5.82 -13.91
N ILE A 158 11.75 5.72 -14.20
CA ILE A 158 10.98 4.46 -14.14
C ILE A 158 11.17 3.64 -15.42
N ILE A 159 11.16 4.29 -16.60
CA ILE A 159 11.30 3.62 -17.90
C ILE A 159 12.58 2.75 -17.97
N PRO A 160 13.78 3.23 -17.59
CA PRO A 160 14.98 2.41 -17.61
C PRO A 160 14.92 1.18 -16.70
N ALA A 161 14.25 1.27 -15.54
CA ALA A 161 14.06 0.15 -14.64
C ALA A 161 13.09 -0.89 -15.23
N LEU A 162 12.01 -0.44 -15.87
CA LEU A 162 11.07 -1.31 -16.58
C LEU A 162 11.69 -1.98 -17.81
N THR A 163 12.57 -1.31 -18.55
CA THR A 163 13.29 -1.94 -19.67
C THR A 163 14.32 -2.95 -19.18
N ALA A 164 15.10 -2.63 -18.15
CA ALA A 164 16.05 -3.59 -17.55
C ALA A 164 15.35 -4.83 -16.98
N LEU A 165 14.16 -4.67 -16.40
CA LEU A 165 13.29 -5.76 -15.96
C LEU A 165 12.81 -6.60 -17.15
N LEU A 166 12.34 -5.96 -18.23
CA LEU A 166 11.88 -6.65 -19.45
C LEU A 166 13.01 -7.46 -20.11
N ASP A 167 14.20 -6.88 -20.25
CA ASP A 167 15.38 -7.55 -20.79
C ASP A 167 15.79 -8.73 -19.91
N PHE A 168 15.76 -8.57 -18.58
CA PHE A 168 16.00 -9.66 -17.64
C PHE A 168 15.01 -10.82 -17.82
N ILE A 169 13.70 -10.55 -17.88
CA ILE A 169 12.68 -11.60 -18.07
C ILE A 169 12.87 -12.32 -19.41
N ARG A 170 13.28 -11.59 -20.45
CA ARG A 170 13.55 -12.16 -21.77
C ARG A 170 14.76 -13.09 -21.79
N ASP A 171 15.76 -12.79 -20.97
CA ASP A 171 17.00 -13.59 -20.84
C ASP A 171 16.88 -14.77 -19.87
N VAL A 172 15.78 -14.89 -19.10
CA VAL A 172 15.48 -16.10 -18.31
C VAL A 172 15.12 -17.26 -19.28
N PRO A 173 15.91 -18.35 -19.32
CA PRO A 173 15.62 -19.46 -20.20
C PRO A 173 14.35 -20.21 -19.73
N LEU A 174 13.46 -20.50 -20.67
CA LEU A 174 12.18 -21.20 -20.43
C LEU A 174 12.34 -22.67 -20.01
N ASP A 175 13.56 -23.23 -20.08
CA ASP A 175 13.89 -24.61 -19.71
C ASP A 175 14.71 -24.67 -18.42
N ALA A 176 14.02 -24.71 -17.28
CA ALA A 176 14.56 -25.22 -16.03
C ALA A 176 13.64 -26.36 -15.55
N PRO A 177 14.12 -27.62 -15.46
CA PRO A 177 13.26 -28.75 -15.08
C PRO A 177 12.77 -28.64 -13.63
N ALA A 178 11.56 -29.17 -13.42
CA ALA A 178 10.81 -29.14 -12.16
C ALA A 178 11.46 -29.95 -11.02
#